data_AF-A0A2V9GAY1-F1
#
_entry.id   AF-A0A2V9GAY1-F1
#
_cell.length_a   1.000
_cell.length_b   1.000
_cell.length_c   1.000
_cell.angle_alpha   90.00
_cell.angle_beta   90.00
_cell.angle_gamma   90.00
#
_symmetry.space_group_name_H-M   'P 1'
#
loop_
_entity.id
_entity.type
_entity.pdbx_description
1 polymer ?
#
loop_
_entity_poly.entity_id
_entity_poly.type
_entity_poly.pdbx_seq_one_letter_code
_entity_poly.pdbx_strand_id
1 'polypeptide(L)'
;MTELLGKQQADGGWSLSSLSGSWKRNDGTPQEAKSDGYATGLITYALQQAGIPRDNTQLKQGIAWLASNQNKPEGFWQSYSLNKNIEHHMTPSTALFMNDAATAYAVLALIEANRH
;
A
#
# COMPACT_ATOMS: atom_id res chain seq x y z
N MET A 1 9.58 -9.86 9.84
CA MET A 1 9.94 -9.12 8.62
C MET A 1 9.96 -10.00 7.36
N THR A 2 10.54 -11.19 7.41
CA THR A 2 10.59 -12.13 6.27
C THR A 2 9.23 -12.45 5.65
N GLU A 3 8.18 -12.55 6.47
CA GLU A 3 6.81 -12.78 5.98
C GLU A 3 6.31 -11.64 5.07
N LEU A 4 6.52 -10.38 5.46
CA LEU A 4 6.10 -9.22 4.66
C LEU A 4 6.91 -9.14 3.37
N LEU A 5 8.23 -9.37 3.43
CA LEU A 5 9.09 -9.42 2.25
C LEU A 5 8.64 -10.49 1.25
N GLY A 6 8.21 -11.66 1.74
CA GLY A 6 7.69 -12.74 0.90
C GLY A 6 6.32 -12.46 0.26
N LYS A 7 5.62 -11.39 0.69
CA LYS A 7 4.33 -10.97 0.14
C LYS A 7 4.46 -9.85 -0.90
N GLN A 8 5.67 -9.38 -1.20
CA GLN A 8 5.86 -8.35 -2.23
C GLN A 8 5.48 -8.90 -3.61
N GLN A 9 4.76 -8.08 -4.37
CA GLN A 9 4.33 -8.43 -5.72
C GLN A 9 5.41 -8.15 -6.75
N ALA A 10 5.23 -8.70 -7.95
CA ALA A 10 6.18 -8.55 -9.06
C ALA A 10 6.37 -7.09 -9.51
N ASP A 11 5.39 -6.21 -9.24
CA ASP A 11 5.50 -4.77 -9.52
C ASP A 11 6.30 -4.01 -8.46
N GLY A 12 6.69 -4.67 -7.36
CA GLY A 12 7.41 -4.07 -6.24
C GLY A 12 6.52 -3.54 -5.12
N GLY A 13 5.20 -3.61 -5.28
CA GLY A 13 4.25 -3.17 -4.26
C GLY A 13 3.72 -4.29 -3.37
N TRP A 14 2.83 -3.91 -2.46
CA TRP A 14 2.04 -4.83 -1.63
C TRP A 14 0.56 -4.50 -1.76
N SER A 15 -0.28 -5.52 -1.66
CA SER A 15 -1.73 -5.34 -1.59
C SER A 15 -2.23 -5.58 -0.17
N LEU A 16 -3.22 -4.80 0.24
CA LEU A 16 -3.86 -4.92 1.53
C LEU A 16 -4.54 -6.28 1.72
N SER A 17 -5.09 -6.85 0.64
CA SER A 17 -5.67 -8.20 0.64
C SER A 17 -4.65 -9.28 1.00
N SER A 18 -3.41 -9.19 0.49
CA SER A 18 -2.34 -10.14 0.81
C SER A 18 -1.92 -10.13 2.29
N LEU A 19 -2.19 -9.03 3.00
CA LEU A 19 -1.90 -8.84 4.42
C LEU A 19 -3.05 -9.26 5.33
N SER A 20 -4.27 -9.34 4.79
CA SER A 20 -5.50 -9.60 5.55
C SER A 20 -5.73 -11.08 5.90
N GLY A 21 -4.85 -11.98 5.42
CA GLY A 21 -4.93 -13.41 5.69
C GLY A 21 -6.18 -14.04 5.12
N SER A 22 -7.01 -14.65 5.98
CA SER A 22 -8.27 -15.30 5.58
C SER A 22 -9.50 -14.38 5.61
N TRP A 23 -9.30 -13.08 5.83
CA TRP A 23 -10.40 -12.11 5.83
C TRP A 23 -11.12 -12.10 4.47
N LYS A 24 -12.46 -12.10 4.51
CA LYS A 24 -13.31 -12.03 3.32
C LYS A 24 -14.28 -10.87 3.48
N ARG A 25 -14.65 -10.24 2.38
CA ARG A 25 -15.68 -9.21 2.40
C ARG A 25 -17.01 -9.81 2.86
N ASN A 26 -17.75 -9.02 3.63
CA ASN A 26 -19.07 -9.42 4.14
C ASN A 26 -20.10 -9.59 3.01
N ASP A 27 -19.90 -8.90 1.88
CA ASP A 27 -20.75 -9.01 0.69
C ASP A 27 -20.37 -10.19 -0.23
N GLY A 28 -19.32 -10.96 0.12
CA GLY A 28 -18.85 -12.10 -0.66
C GLY A 28 -18.07 -11.74 -1.93
N THR A 29 -17.86 -10.45 -2.23
CA THR A 29 -17.13 -10.04 -3.42
C THR A 29 -15.62 -10.28 -3.29
N PRO A 30 -14.90 -10.54 -4.40
CA PRO A 30 -13.45 -10.71 -4.37
C PRO A 30 -12.75 -9.43 -3.93
N GLN A 31 -11.72 -9.54 -3.09
CA GLN A 31 -10.84 -8.41 -2.76
C GLN A 31 -9.84 -8.12 -3.88
N GLU A 32 -9.45 -6.86 -3.99
CA GLU A 32 -8.44 -6.42 -4.94
C GLU A 32 -7.07 -6.99 -4.56
N ALA A 33 -6.52 -7.80 -5.47
CA ALA A 33 -5.21 -8.39 -5.32
C ALA A 33 -4.06 -7.44 -5.70
N LYS A 34 -4.36 -6.32 -6.38
CA LYS A 34 -3.37 -5.37 -6.89
C LYS A 34 -2.67 -4.63 -5.75
N SER A 35 -1.39 -4.31 -5.96
CA SER A 35 -0.64 -3.42 -5.08
C SER A 35 -1.38 -2.10 -4.89
N ASP A 36 -1.35 -1.58 -3.67
CA ASP A 36 -2.02 -0.35 -3.31
C ASP A 36 -1.16 0.54 -2.41
N GLY A 37 -1.52 1.82 -2.35
CA GLY A 37 -0.79 2.84 -1.64
C GLY A 37 -0.73 2.64 -0.14
N TYR A 38 -1.80 2.10 0.46
CA TYR A 38 -1.84 1.89 1.90
C TYR A 38 -0.89 0.77 2.30
N ALA A 39 -1.02 -0.41 1.69
CA ALA A 39 -0.17 -1.55 2.00
C ALA A 39 1.30 -1.29 1.63
N THR A 40 1.55 -0.74 0.43
CA THR A 40 2.92 -0.43 -0.02
C THR A 40 3.56 0.65 0.86
N GLY A 41 2.83 1.74 1.16
CA GLY A 41 3.33 2.81 2.02
C GLY A 41 3.66 2.31 3.42
N LEU A 42 2.72 1.59 4.05
CA LEU A 42 2.86 1.07 5.41
C LEU A 42 4.05 0.10 5.52
N ILE A 43 4.16 -0.87 4.60
CA ILE A 43 5.24 -1.86 4.66
C ILE A 43 6.59 -1.23 4.36
N THR A 44 6.67 -0.37 3.35
CA THR A 44 7.92 0.35 3.03
C THR A 44 8.40 1.14 4.23
N TYR A 45 7.49 1.88 4.88
CA TYR A 45 7.82 2.63 6.08
C TYR A 45 8.24 1.72 7.24
N ALA A 46 7.50 0.63 7.50
CA ALA A 46 7.85 -0.33 8.55
C ALA A 46 9.21 -1.00 8.32
N LEU A 47 9.58 -1.31 7.07
CA LEU A 47 10.89 -1.83 6.70
C LEU A 47 12.00 -0.83 7.05
N GLN A 48 11.81 0.46 6.73
CA GLN A 48 12.75 1.52 7.07
C GLN A 48 12.91 1.66 8.58
N GLN A 49 11.80 1.70 9.33
CA GLN A 49 11.82 1.82 10.79
C GLN A 49 12.44 0.61 11.48
N ALA A 50 12.36 -0.58 10.87
CA ALA A 50 13.02 -1.79 11.35
C ALA A 50 14.53 -1.84 11.02
N GLY A 51 15.09 -0.81 10.38
CA GLY A 51 16.51 -0.74 10.04
C GLY A 51 16.92 -1.67 8.90
N ILE A 52 15.98 -2.05 8.01
CA ILE A 52 16.34 -2.82 6.81
C ILE A 52 17.32 -2.00 5.95
N PRO A 53 18.45 -2.58 5.51
CA PRO A 53 19.44 -1.88 4.71
C PRO A 53 18.84 -1.26 3.44
N ARG A 54 19.27 -0.04 3.09
CA ARG A 54 18.79 0.68 1.90
C ARG A 54 19.09 -0.04 0.58
N ASP A 55 20.11 -0.89 0.57
CA ASP A 55 20.47 -1.69 -0.59
C ASP A 55 19.60 -2.94 -0.77
N ASN A 56 18.77 -3.28 0.22
CA ASN A 56 17.78 -4.34 0.12
C ASN A 56 16.86 -4.13 -1.10
N THR A 57 16.78 -5.15 -1.95
CA THR A 57 16.06 -5.08 -3.22
C THR A 57 14.57 -4.80 -3.04
N GLN A 58 13.93 -5.47 -2.08
CA GLN A 58 12.50 -5.30 -1.84
C GLN A 58 12.15 -3.90 -1.36
N LEU A 59 12.95 -3.34 -0.44
CA LEU A 59 12.79 -1.97 0.03
C LEU A 59 12.91 -0.96 -1.12
N LYS A 60 13.94 -1.10 -1.97
CA LYS A 60 14.11 -0.25 -3.16
C LYS A 60 12.92 -0.32 -4.11
N GLN A 61 12.40 -1.52 -4.33
CA GLN A 61 11.24 -1.74 -5.19
C GLN A 61 9.97 -1.10 -4.61
N GLY A 62 9.75 -1.17 -3.30
CA GLY A 62 8.64 -0.49 -2.62
C GLY A 62 8.71 1.03 -2.77
N ILE A 63 9.89 1.61 -2.53
CA ILE A 63 10.13 3.05 -2.71
C ILE A 63 9.89 3.46 -4.17
N ALA A 64 10.41 2.68 -5.13
CA ALA A 64 10.22 2.95 -6.56
C ALA A 64 8.74 2.87 -6.95
N TRP A 65 8.01 1.86 -6.45
CA TRP A 65 6.58 1.73 -6.68
C TRP A 65 5.83 2.96 -6.18
N LEU A 66 6.12 3.44 -4.97
CA LEU A 66 5.50 4.66 -4.44
C LEU A 66 5.77 5.87 -5.34
N ALA A 67 7.02 6.10 -5.73
CA ALA A 67 7.39 7.23 -6.60
C ALA A 67 6.67 7.19 -7.97
N SER A 68 6.46 5.99 -8.52
CA SER A 68 5.81 5.80 -9.83
C SER A 68 4.28 5.82 -9.78
N ASN A 69 3.66 5.51 -8.64
CA ASN A 69 2.20 5.32 -8.53
C ASN A 69 1.43 6.44 -7.83
N GLN A 70 2.06 7.60 -7.60
CA GLN A 70 1.31 8.79 -7.19
C GLN A 70 0.34 9.21 -8.31
N ASN A 71 -0.92 9.44 -7.96
CA ASN A 71 -1.88 10.08 -8.85
C ASN A 71 -1.35 11.48 -9.22
N LYS A 72 -0.98 11.70 -10.48
CA LYS A 72 -0.33 12.96 -10.90
C LYS A 72 -1.24 14.20 -10.81
N PRO A 73 -2.54 14.11 -11.17
CA PRO A 73 -3.43 15.26 -11.04
C PRO A 73 -3.73 15.69 -9.59
N GLU A 74 -3.99 14.73 -8.70
CA GLU A 74 -4.54 14.99 -7.36
C GLU A 74 -3.57 14.69 -6.21
N GLY A 75 -2.44 14.03 -6.48
CA GLY A 75 -1.35 13.84 -5.53
C GLY A 75 -1.52 12.70 -4.51
N PHE A 76 -2.64 11.99 -4.53
CA PHE A 76 -2.89 10.87 -3.62
C PHE A 76 -2.31 9.54 -4.12
N TRP A 77 -2.21 8.55 -3.23
CA TRP A 77 -2.02 7.15 -3.61
C TRP A 77 -3.32 6.36 -3.43
N GLN A 78 -3.69 5.57 -4.43
CA GLN A 78 -4.92 4.81 -4.42
C GLN A 78 -4.87 3.67 -3.40
N SER A 79 -5.94 3.46 -2.65
CA SER A 79 -6.14 2.27 -1.82
C SER A 79 -7.47 1.58 -2.09
N TYR A 80 -7.56 0.31 -1.69
CA TYR A 80 -8.77 -0.52 -1.81
C TYR A 80 -9.28 -0.93 -0.42
N SER A 81 -10.59 -0.98 -0.24
CA SER A 81 -11.20 -1.36 1.02
C SER A 81 -11.32 -2.88 1.15
N LEU A 82 -11.00 -3.43 2.33
CA LEU A 82 -11.22 -4.85 2.64
C LEU A 82 -12.69 -5.19 2.94
N ASN A 83 -13.56 -4.18 3.02
CA ASN A 83 -14.93 -4.33 3.50
C ASN A 83 -15.97 -4.20 2.37
N LYS A 84 -15.76 -3.27 1.44
CA LYS A 84 -16.69 -2.94 0.34
C LYS A 84 -15.92 -2.46 -0.89
N ASN A 85 -16.52 -2.51 -2.09
CA ASN A 85 -15.99 -1.85 -3.29
C ASN A 85 -17.00 -0.79 -3.81
N ILE A 86 -16.58 0.04 -4.78
CA ILE A 86 -17.42 1.13 -5.32
C ILE A 86 -18.72 0.57 -5.91
N GLU A 87 -18.63 -0.52 -6.65
CA GLU A 87 -19.78 -1.19 -7.29
C GLU A 87 -20.79 -1.74 -6.27
N HIS A 88 -20.34 -2.05 -5.05
CA HIS A 88 -21.12 -2.66 -3.97
C HIS A 88 -21.16 -1.75 -2.74
N HIS A 89 -21.46 -0.47 -2.96
CA HIS A 89 -21.82 0.50 -1.91
C HIS A 89 -20.67 1.05 -1.06
N MET A 90 -19.45 1.13 -1.59
CA MET A 90 -18.43 2.02 -1.01
C MET A 90 -18.81 3.47 -1.32
N THR A 91 -19.02 4.27 -0.29
CA THR A 91 -19.30 5.70 -0.47
C THR A 91 -18.06 6.43 -0.97
N PRO A 92 -18.20 7.52 -1.75
CA PRO A 92 -17.07 8.35 -2.15
C PRO A 92 -16.23 8.81 -0.96
N SER A 93 -16.86 9.14 0.18
CA SER A 93 -16.16 9.52 1.41
C SER A 93 -15.28 8.40 1.99
N THR A 94 -15.69 7.14 1.86
CA THR A 94 -14.88 5.99 2.30
C THR A 94 -13.69 5.78 1.37
N ALA A 95 -13.88 5.96 0.05
CA ALA A 95 -12.78 5.89 -0.91
C ALA A 95 -11.73 6.98 -0.65
N LEU A 96 -12.18 8.21 -0.38
CA LEU A 96 -11.30 9.33 -0.02
C LEU A 96 -10.54 9.04 1.28
N PHE A 97 -11.21 8.57 2.33
CA PHE A 97 -10.55 8.21 3.59
C PHE A 97 -9.45 7.16 3.39
N MET A 98 -9.69 6.13 2.56
CA MET A 98 -8.67 5.12 2.26
C MET A 98 -7.47 5.73 1.52
N ASN A 99 -7.72 6.65 0.59
CA ASN A 99 -6.67 7.36 -0.13
C ASN A 99 -5.89 8.33 0.78
N ASP A 100 -6.54 8.95 1.77
CA ASP A 100 -5.86 9.81 2.76
C ASP A 100 -4.87 9.00 3.60
N ALA A 101 -5.31 7.85 4.11
CA ALA A 101 -4.44 6.96 4.88
C ALA A 101 -3.27 6.43 4.02
N ALA A 102 -3.55 6.04 2.78
CA ALA A 102 -2.52 5.63 1.83
C ALA A 102 -1.50 6.73 1.55
N THR A 103 -1.99 7.95 1.33
CA THR A 103 -1.16 9.12 1.06
C THR A 103 -0.28 9.45 2.26
N ALA A 104 -0.81 9.38 3.48
CA ALA A 104 -0.04 9.61 4.70
C ALA A 104 1.15 8.65 4.80
N TYR A 105 0.93 7.33 4.63
CA TYR A 105 2.01 6.35 4.70
C TYR A 105 2.98 6.43 3.52
N ALA A 106 2.50 6.69 2.31
CA ALA A 106 3.34 6.90 1.15
C ALA A 106 4.30 8.08 1.36
N VAL A 107 3.79 9.20 1.88
CA VAL A 107 4.60 10.38 2.18
C VAL A 107 5.62 10.09 3.29
N LEU A 108 5.23 9.41 4.37
CA LEU A 108 6.17 9.00 5.42
C LEU A 108 7.32 8.14 4.87
N ALA A 109 6.99 7.13 4.06
CA ALA A 109 7.98 6.25 3.45
C ALA A 109 8.95 6.99 2.50
N LEU A 110 8.42 7.88 1.67
CA LEU A 110 9.22 8.67 0.73
C LEU A 110 10.10 9.72 1.43
N ILE A 111 9.60 10.36 2.50
CA ILE A 111 10.41 11.28 3.31
C ILE A 111 11.56 10.52 3.98
N GLU A 112 11.27 9.37 4.58
CA GLU A 112 12.29 8.56 5.26
C GLU A 112 13.35 8.05 4.26
N ALA A 113 12.95 7.71 3.04
CA ALA A 113 13.88 7.33 1.97
C ALA A 113 14.84 8.47 1.59
N ASN A 114 14.36 9.72 1.63
CA ASN A 114 15.12 10.92 1.25
C ASN A 114 15.96 11.52 2.37
N ARG A 115 15.78 11.10 3.62
CA ARG A 115 16.70 11.48 4.71
C ARG A 115 17.92 10.57 4.60
N HIS A 116 19.12 11.09 4.38
CA HIS A 116 20.41 10.36 4.24
C HIS A 116 20.64 9.73 2.86
#